data_AF-A0A2G2HYN4-F1
#
_entry.id   AF-A0A2G2HYN4-F1
#
_cell.length_a   1.000
_cell.length_b   1.000
_cell.length_c   1.000
_cell.angle_alpha   90.00
_cell.angle_beta   90.00
_cell.angle_gamma   90.00
#
_symmetry.space_group_name_H-M   'P 1'
#
loop_
_entity.id
_entity.type
_entity.pdbx_description
1 polymer ?
#
loop_
_entity_poly.entity_id
_entity_poly.type
_entity_poly.pdbx_seq_one_letter_code
_entity_poly.pdbx_strand_id
1 'polypeptide(L)'
;MRLACRAPLLALTLLISACASPPGTTQADGIQQSQAGEIEAVVQTQAAAWNRGDIESFMQGYWRSPDLRFASGGTVTRGFERTLERYKARYSTRAAMGTLSFSELETVMLADDAAVLHGRWKLERDGDAPGGLVTLVFRKMNGEWVIISDTTTSGG
;
A
#
# COMPACT_ATOMS: atom_id res chain seq x y z
N MET A 1 17.80 2.45 87.85
CA MET A 1 18.70 3.28 87.02
C MET A 1 18.39 2.99 85.56
N ARG A 2 18.13 4.03 84.77
CA ARG A 2 17.33 3.98 83.52
C ARG A 2 18.03 3.25 82.37
N LEU A 3 17.29 2.39 81.66
CA LEU A 3 17.64 1.88 80.33
C LEU A 3 17.62 3.02 79.31
N ALA A 4 18.61 3.06 78.43
CA ALA A 4 18.55 3.82 77.18
C ALA A 4 19.36 3.08 76.10
N CYS A 5 18.67 2.29 75.27
CA CYS A 5 19.20 1.80 74.01
C CYS A 5 18.45 2.54 72.89
N ARG A 6 19.11 3.51 72.26
CA ARG A 6 18.59 4.20 71.07
C ARG A 6 19.01 3.39 69.85
N ALA A 7 18.06 2.76 69.18
CA ALA A 7 18.27 2.22 67.84
C ALA A 7 17.75 3.23 66.80
N PRO A 8 18.48 3.52 65.71
CA PRO A 8 18.05 4.45 64.70
C PRO A 8 17.00 3.79 63.79
N LEU A 9 15.96 4.55 63.45
CA LEU A 9 14.95 4.20 62.47
C LEU A 9 15.60 4.25 61.07
N LEU A 10 15.89 3.09 60.46
CA LEU A 10 16.30 3.04 59.06
C LEU A 10 15.05 3.25 58.19
N ALA A 11 14.91 4.43 57.60
CA ALA A 11 13.91 4.71 56.59
C ALA A 11 14.28 3.99 55.28
N LEU A 12 13.54 2.93 54.96
CA LEU A 12 13.67 2.18 53.71
C LEU A 12 12.98 2.99 52.60
N THR A 13 13.74 3.80 51.87
CA THR A 13 13.29 4.45 50.64
C THR A 13 13.17 3.39 49.54
N LEU A 14 11.95 2.97 49.26
CA LEU A 14 11.59 2.11 48.13
C LEU A 14 11.79 2.91 46.84
N LEU A 15 12.95 2.73 46.17
CA LEU A 15 13.20 3.25 44.83
C LEU A 15 12.32 2.46 43.85
N ILE A 16 11.15 3.01 43.53
CA ILE A 16 10.32 2.53 42.42
C ILE A 16 11.06 2.91 41.14
N SER A 17 11.88 1.98 40.63
CA SER A 17 12.52 2.11 39.33
C SER A 17 11.42 2.05 38.27
N ALA A 18 10.91 3.21 37.89
CA ALA A 18 10.02 3.35 36.76
C ALA A 18 10.83 3.01 35.50
N CYS A 19 10.66 1.80 34.97
CA CYS A 19 11.08 1.46 33.63
C CYS A 19 10.29 2.34 32.65
N ALA A 20 10.80 3.54 32.38
CA ALA A 20 10.38 4.31 31.22
C ALA A 20 10.92 3.58 29.98
N SER A 21 10.14 2.65 29.44
CA SER A 21 10.42 2.11 28.12
C SER A 21 10.34 3.28 27.12
N PRO A 22 11.37 3.51 26.28
CA PRO A 22 11.24 4.44 25.18
C PRO A 22 10.07 3.99 24.28
N PRO A 23 9.45 4.89 23.50
CA PRO A 23 8.52 4.49 22.44
C PRO A 23 9.31 3.66 21.41
N GLY A 24 9.40 2.36 21.65
CA GLY A 24 10.05 1.40 20.77
C GLY A 24 9.01 0.90 19.79
N THR A 25 9.27 1.10 18.50
CA THR A 25 8.59 0.46 17.38
C THR A 25 8.40 -1.02 17.71
N THR A 26 7.15 -1.46 17.83
CA THR A 26 6.84 -2.84 18.19
C THR A 26 7.14 -3.74 16.98
N GLN A 27 7.35 -5.04 17.22
CA GLN A 27 7.52 -6.01 16.14
C GLN A 27 6.35 -6.00 15.14
N ALA A 28 5.14 -5.69 15.62
CA ALA A 28 3.95 -5.53 14.78
C ALA A 28 4.07 -4.33 13.83
N ASP A 29 4.59 -3.19 14.30
CA ASP A 29 4.81 -2.01 13.47
C ASP A 29 5.84 -2.29 12.37
N GLY A 30 6.91 -3.04 12.68
CA GLY A 30 7.91 -3.45 11.70
C GLY A 30 7.35 -4.37 10.61
N ILE A 31 6.47 -5.31 10.97
CA ILE A 31 5.81 -6.19 10.00
C ILE A 31 4.88 -5.38 9.09
N GLN A 32 4.06 -4.49 9.65
CA GLN A 32 3.16 -3.64 8.85
C GLN A 32 3.94 -2.75 7.87
N GLN A 33 5.05 -2.16 8.31
CA GLN A 33 5.91 -1.37 7.43
C GLN A 33 6.51 -2.20 6.29
N SER A 34 6.94 -3.44 6.57
CA SER A 34 7.43 -4.33 5.50
C SER A 34 6.33 -4.72 4.50
N GLN A 35 5.11 -5.00 4.98
CA GLN A 35 3.97 -5.36 4.11
C GLN A 35 3.52 -4.17 3.26
N ALA A 36 3.52 -2.95 3.81
CA ALA A 36 3.29 -1.73 3.04
C ALA A 36 4.30 -1.59 1.90
N GLY A 37 5.59 -1.84 2.18
CA GLY A 37 6.64 -1.86 1.16
C GLY A 37 6.41 -2.91 0.06
N GLU A 38 5.93 -4.11 0.41
CA GLU A 38 5.56 -5.14 -0.58
C GLU A 38 4.44 -4.65 -1.50
N ILE A 39 3.40 -4.02 -0.94
CA ILE A 39 2.24 -3.51 -1.69
C ILE A 39 2.66 -2.38 -2.64
N GLU A 40 3.46 -1.42 -2.18
CA GLU A 40 3.99 -0.35 -3.02
C GLU A 40 4.89 -0.89 -4.14
N ALA A 41 5.66 -1.94 -3.87
CA ALA A 41 6.48 -2.61 -4.87
C ALA A 41 5.65 -3.25 -5.99
N VAL A 42 4.43 -3.75 -5.71
CA VAL A 42 3.50 -4.22 -6.75
C VAL A 42 3.18 -3.09 -7.72
N VAL A 43 2.78 -1.92 -7.20
CA VAL A 43 2.41 -0.75 -8.00
C VAL A 43 3.59 -0.22 -8.83
N GLN A 44 4.80 -0.20 -8.25
CA GLN A 44 6.01 0.20 -8.98
C GLN A 44 6.38 -0.80 -10.08
N THR A 45 6.22 -2.10 -9.83
CA THR A 45 6.43 -3.14 -10.85
C THR A 45 5.45 -2.98 -12.01
N GLN A 46 4.19 -2.65 -11.72
CA GLN A 46 3.19 -2.34 -12.74
C GLN A 46 3.60 -1.12 -13.57
N ALA A 47 4.02 -0.01 -12.95
CA ALA A 47 4.50 1.16 -13.68
C ALA A 47 5.71 0.83 -14.58
N ALA A 48 6.66 0.04 -14.08
CA ALA A 48 7.80 -0.41 -14.88
C ALA A 48 7.36 -1.23 -16.09
N ALA A 49 6.43 -2.19 -15.91
CA ALA A 49 5.86 -3.01 -16.99
C ALA A 49 5.11 -2.16 -18.03
N TRP A 50 4.31 -1.21 -17.57
CA TRP A 50 3.64 -0.24 -18.42
C TRP A 50 4.63 0.55 -19.27
N ASN A 51 5.69 1.09 -18.65
CA ASN A 51 6.66 1.96 -19.30
C ASN A 51 7.52 1.25 -20.35
N ARG A 52 7.61 -0.08 -20.30
CA ARG A 52 8.21 -0.91 -21.36
C ARG A 52 7.21 -1.47 -22.37
N GLY A 53 5.93 -1.05 -22.29
CA GLY A 53 4.89 -1.43 -23.25
C GLY A 53 4.27 -2.81 -23.02
N ASP A 54 4.43 -3.38 -21.82
CA ASP A 54 4.00 -4.75 -21.51
C ASP A 54 2.73 -4.74 -20.64
N ILE A 55 1.58 -4.75 -21.32
CA ILE A 55 0.27 -4.77 -20.68
C ILE A 55 0.03 -6.07 -19.91
N GLU A 56 0.57 -7.20 -20.38
CA GLU A 56 0.34 -8.49 -19.71
C GLU A 56 1.06 -8.54 -18.36
N SER A 57 2.31 -8.08 -18.31
CA SER A 57 3.06 -7.92 -17.06
C SER A 57 2.44 -6.85 -16.15
N PHE A 58 1.95 -5.73 -16.70
CA PHE A 58 1.21 -4.73 -15.94
C PHE A 58 -0.01 -5.36 -15.25
N MET A 59 -0.72 -6.26 -15.93
CA MET A 59 -1.91 -6.90 -15.39
C MET A 59 -1.62 -7.90 -14.26
N GLN A 60 -0.38 -8.37 -14.07
CA GLN A 60 -0.07 -9.37 -13.04
C GLN A 60 -0.30 -8.88 -11.60
N GLY A 61 -0.31 -7.58 -11.36
CA GLY A 61 -0.67 -7.02 -10.05
C GLY A 61 -2.15 -7.15 -9.69
N TYR A 62 -3.01 -7.53 -10.63
CA TYR A 62 -4.46 -7.67 -10.41
C TYR A 62 -4.87 -9.12 -10.13
N TRP A 63 -5.91 -9.27 -9.32
CA TRP A 63 -6.50 -10.56 -9.04
C TRP A 63 -7.09 -11.20 -10.30
N ARG A 64 -6.57 -12.38 -10.66
CA ARG A 64 -7.06 -13.22 -11.77
C ARG A 64 -8.39 -13.88 -11.41
N SER A 65 -9.48 -13.10 -11.48
CA SER A 65 -10.82 -13.53 -11.10
C SER A 65 -11.90 -12.80 -11.90
N PRO A 66 -13.07 -13.41 -12.13
CA PRO A 66 -14.25 -12.72 -12.66
C PRO A 66 -14.75 -11.59 -11.73
N ASP A 67 -14.38 -11.62 -10.45
CA ASP A 67 -14.85 -10.65 -9.45
C ASP A 67 -13.99 -9.39 -9.34
N LEU A 68 -12.81 -9.35 -9.99
CA LEU A 68 -11.96 -8.16 -10.07
C LEU A 68 -12.81 -6.95 -10.46
N ARG A 69 -12.69 -5.85 -9.71
CA ARG A 69 -13.41 -4.61 -9.98
C ARG A 69 -12.45 -3.53 -10.48
N PHE A 70 -12.74 -2.95 -11.64
CA PHE A 70 -11.99 -1.80 -12.13
C PHE A 70 -12.95 -0.65 -12.43
N ALA A 71 -12.76 0.51 -11.79
CA ALA A 71 -13.62 1.69 -11.96
C ALA A 71 -12.80 2.90 -12.40
N SER A 72 -13.14 3.47 -13.55
CA SER A 72 -12.49 4.67 -14.09
C SER A 72 -13.39 5.41 -15.07
N GLY A 73 -13.29 6.74 -15.12
CA GLY A 73 -14.05 7.58 -16.05
C GLY A 73 -15.57 7.38 -16.00
N GLY A 74 -16.11 7.09 -14.82
CA GLY A 74 -17.54 6.81 -14.61
C GLY A 74 -17.99 5.39 -15.03
N THR A 75 -17.09 4.54 -15.52
CA THR A 75 -17.41 3.17 -15.95
C THR A 75 -16.82 2.14 -14.99
N VAL A 76 -17.55 1.05 -14.75
CA VAL A 76 -17.07 -0.13 -14.01
C VAL A 76 -16.92 -1.31 -14.95
N THR A 77 -15.76 -1.96 -14.95
CA THR A 77 -15.53 -3.26 -15.57
C THR A 77 -15.34 -4.31 -14.49
N ARG A 78 -15.90 -5.50 -14.73
CA ARG A 78 -15.70 -6.70 -13.90
C ARG A 78 -14.88 -7.73 -14.65
N GLY A 79 -14.04 -8.44 -13.91
CA GLY A 79 -13.24 -9.56 -14.40
C GLY A 79 -11.88 -9.17 -14.93
N PHE A 80 -10.91 -10.05 -14.66
CA PHE A 80 -9.53 -9.93 -15.13
C PHE A 80 -9.43 -9.88 -16.66
N GLU A 81 -9.96 -10.90 -17.35
CA GLU A 81 -9.83 -11.03 -18.80
C GLU A 81 -10.44 -9.84 -19.55
N ARG A 82 -11.65 -9.43 -19.14
CA ARG A 82 -12.32 -8.26 -19.71
C ARG A 82 -11.54 -6.96 -19.48
N THR A 83 -10.86 -6.85 -18.35
CA THR A 83 -10.00 -5.70 -18.05
C THR A 83 -8.75 -5.70 -18.93
N LEU A 84 -8.09 -6.86 -19.06
CA LEU A 84 -6.94 -7.05 -19.95
C LEU A 84 -7.28 -6.70 -21.41
N GLU A 85 -8.38 -7.23 -21.94
CA GLU A 85 -8.87 -6.93 -23.28
C GLU A 85 -9.11 -5.44 -23.48
N ARG A 86 -9.76 -4.78 -22.51
CA ARG A 86 -10.01 -3.33 -22.55
C ARG A 86 -8.70 -2.54 -22.61
N TYR A 87 -7.70 -2.92 -21.81
CA TYR A 87 -6.38 -2.29 -21.84
C TYR A 87 -5.70 -2.47 -23.20
N LYS A 88 -5.66 -3.70 -23.73
CA LYS A 88 -5.07 -4.00 -25.04
C LYS A 88 -5.75 -3.21 -26.18
N ALA A 89 -7.08 -3.09 -26.12
CA ALA A 89 -7.84 -2.32 -27.11
C ALA A 89 -7.60 -0.81 -27.00
N ARG A 90 -7.57 -0.26 -25.78
CA ARG A 90 -7.40 1.18 -25.55
C ARG A 90 -5.96 1.65 -25.81
N TYR A 91 -4.98 0.82 -25.47
CA TYR A 91 -3.56 1.13 -25.52
C TYR A 91 -2.85 0.23 -26.53
N SER A 92 -3.31 0.25 -27.78
CA SER A 92 -2.82 -0.61 -28.85
C SER A 92 -1.41 -0.26 -29.35
N THR A 93 -0.81 0.84 -28.88
CA THR A 93 0.52 1.28 -29.27
C THR A 93 1.30 1.82 -28.07
N ARG A 94 2.65 1.75 -28.13
CA ARG A 94 3.52 2.30 -27.08
C ARG A 94 3.32 3.82 -26.90
N ALA A 95 3.08 4.55 -27.99
CA ALA A 95 2.79 5.99 -27.93
C ALA A 95 1.49 6.27 -27.16
N ALA A 96 0.45 5.48 -27.35
CA ALA A 96 -0.81 5.62 -26.61
C ALA A 96 -0.64 5.35 -25.11
N MET A 97 0.30 4.48 -24.73
CA MET A 97 0.60 4.16 -23.34
C MET A 97 1.30 5.31 -22.59
N GLY A 98 2.17 6.08 -23.24
CA GLY A 98 2.94 7.11 -22.52
C GLY A 98 3.84 6.57 -21.41
N THR A 99 4.25 7.44 -20.50
CA THR A 99 5.04 7.08 -19.31
C THR A 99 4.17 7.25 -18.08
N LEU A 100 3.88 6.15 -17.41
CA LEU A 100 3.12 6.10 -16.16
C LEU A 100 4.06 6.29 -14.97
N SER A 101 3.65 7.15 -14.03
CA SER A 101 4.26 7.27 -12.72
C SER A 101 3.19 7.32 -11.64
N PHE A 102 3.56 6.80 -10.46
CA PHE A 102 2.78 6.94 -9.23
C PHE A 102 3.54 7.77 -8.21
N SER A 103 2.83 8.59 -7.44
CA SER A 103 3.40 9.43 -6.39
C SER A 103 2.43 9.55 -5.21
N GLU A 104 2.92 10.09 -4.09
CA GLU A 104 2.13 10.27 -2.86
C GLU A 104 1.45 8.95 -2.43
N LEU A 105 2.20 7.84 -2.52
CA LEU A 105 1.71 6.54 -2.11
C LEU A 105 1.54 6.51 -0.60
N GLU A 106 0.37 6.07 -0.16
CA GLU A 106 0.05 5.84 1.24
C GLU A 106 -0.65 4.48 1.34
N THR A 107 -0.02 3.56 2.08
CA THR A 107 -0.60 2.23 2.33
C THR A 107 -1.16 2.16 3.76
N VAL A 108 -2.44 1.82 3.87
CA VAL A 108 -3.14 1.59 5.13
C VAL A 108 -3.43 0.09 5.26
N MET A 109 -2.78 -0.56 6.23
CA MET A 109 -3.07 -1.95 6.57
C MET A 109 -4.44 -2.05 7.26
N LEU A 110 -5.29 -2.95 6.79
CA LEU A 110 -6.61 -3.22 7.37
C LEU A 110 -6.63 -4.53 8.18
N ALA A 111 -5.82 -5.51 7.75
CA ALA A 111 -5.58 -6.80 8.39
C ALA A 111 -4.27 -7.39 7.84
N ASP A 112 -3.83 -8.54 8.37
CA ASP A 112 -2.63 -9.24 7.91
C ASP A 112 -2.68 -9.64 6.41
N ASP A 113 -3.88 -9.73 5.84
CA ASP A 113 -4.15 -10.12 4.46
C ASP A 113 -4.98 -9.09 3.68
N ALA A 114 -5.15 -7.87 4.20
CA ALA A 114 -5.97 -6.83 3.57
C ALA A 114 -5.37 -5.44 3.77
N ALA A 115 -5.36 -4.63 2.72
CA ALA A 115 -4.86 -3.26 2.75
C ALA A 115 -5.55 -2.38 1.72
N VAL A 116 -5.44 -1.06 1.91
CA VAL A 116 -5.79 -0.05 0.91
C VAL A 116 -4.56 0.79 0.63
N LEU A 117 -4.28 1.03 -0.65
CA LEU A 117 -3.28 1.98 -1.09
C LEU A 117 -3.97 3.17 -1.77
N HIS A 118 -3.63 4.36 -1.31
CA HIS A 118 -3.97 5.63 -1.94
C HIS A 118 -2.76 6.19 -2.67
N GLY A 119 -3.01 6.98 -3.71
CA GLY A 119 -1.93 7.71 -4.37
C GLY A 119 -2.39 8.55 -5.54
N ARG A 120 -1.42 9.08 -6.26
CA ARG A 120 -1.62 9.78 -7.53
C ARG A 120 -1.06 8.95 -8.68
N TRP A 121 -1.71 9.04 -9.82
CA TRP A 121 -1.17 8.54 -11.08
C TRP A 121 -0.98 9.70 -12.05
N LYS A 122 0.02 9.59 -12.92
CA LYS A 122 0.25 10.51 -14.03
C LYS A 122 0.70 9.72 -15.25
N LEU A 123 0.17 10.08 -16.42
CA LEU A 123 0.53 9.50 -17.70
C LEU A 123 1.08 10.60 -18.60
N GLU A 124 2.39 10.60 -18.86
CA GLU A 124 3.02 11.57 -19.76
C GLU A 124 3.03 11.05 -21.19
N ARG A 125 2.49 11.82 -22.13
CA ARG A 125 2.42 11.47 -23.56
C ARG A 125 2.82 12.66 -24.42
N ASP A 126 2.98 12.41 -25.70
CA ASP A 126 3.17 13.48 -26.67
C ASP A 126 1.88 14.32 -26.75
N GLY A 127 1.93 15.54 -26.21
CA GLY A 127 0.86 16.54 -26.30
C GLY A 127 -0.08 16.62 -25.10
N ASP A 128 -0.04 15.68 -24.16
CA ASP A 128 -0.77 15.81 -22.89
C ASP A 128 -0.13 15.06 -21.71
N ALA A 129 -0.63 15.33 -20.51
CA ALA A 129 -0.16 14.70 -19.28
C ALA A 129 -1.31 14.45 -18.29
N PRO A 130 -2.32 13.63 -18.66
CA PRO A 130 -3.43 13.34 -17.75
C PRO A 130 -2.92 12.69 -16.46
N GLY A 131 -3.62 12.96 -15.36
CA GLY A 131 -3.34 12.37 -14.07
C GLY A 131 -4.55 12.43 -13.17
N GLY A 132 -4.40 11.97 -11.93
CA GLY A 132 -5.47 12.02 -10.94
C GLY A 132 -5.17 11.16 -9.73
N LEU A 133 -6.23 10.70 -9.06
CA LEU A 133 -6.12 9.89 -7.84
C LEU A 133 -6.38 8.42 -8.15
N VAL A 134 -5.73 7.56 -7.39
CA VAL A 134 -5.96 6.12 -7.40
C VAL A 134 -6.24 5.63 -5.98
N THR A 135 -7.15 4.66 -5.86
CA THR A 135 -7.38 3.89 -4.65
C THR A 135 -7.45 2.41 -5.02
N LEU A 136 -6.53 1.64 -4.45
CA LEU A 136 -6.37 0.20 -4.70
C LEU A 136 -6.69 -0.58 -3.43
N VAL A 137 -7.59 -1.54 -3.53
CA VAL A 137 -7.86 -2.50 -2.45
C VAL A 137 -7.09 -3.78 -2.73
N PHE A 138 -6.26 -4.16 -1.78
CA PHE A 138 -5.39 -5.32 -1.87
C PHE A 138 -5.89 -6.46 -0.97
N ARG A 139 -5.65 -7.69 -1.43
CA ARG A 139 -5.70 -8.90 -0.59
C ARG A 139 -4.41 -9.69 -0.76
N LYS A 140 -3.94 -10.30 0.33
CA LYS A 140 -2.86 -11.28 0.28
C LYS A 140 -3.48 -12.66 0.06
N MET A 141 -3.23 -13.26 -1.10
CA MET A 141 -3.73 -14.58 -1.47
C MET A 141 -2.56 -15.44 -1.90
N ASN A 142 -2.45 -16.64 -1.32
CA ASN A 142 -1.34 -17.56 -1.59
C ASN A 142 0.05 -16.93 -1.38
N GLY A 143 0.17 -16.00 -0.42
CA GLY A 143 1.41 -15.29 -0.11
C GLY A 143 1.69 -14.06 -0.98
N GLU A 144 0.87 -13.78 -1.99
CA GLU A 144 1.05 -12.66 -2.91
C GLU A 144 -0.01 -11.57 -2.68
N TRP A 145 0.41 -10.31 -2.70
CA TRP A 145 -0.50 -9.17 -2.69
C TRP A 145 -1.03 -8.92 -4.09
N VAL A 146 -2.35 -8.92 -4.25
CA VAL A 146 -3.00 -8.59 -5.52
C VAL A 146 -4.13 -7.59 -5.32
N ILE A 147 -4.33 -6.74 -6.34
CA ILE A 147 -5.39 -5.75 -6.38
C ILE A 147 -6.71 -6.46 -6.71
N ILE A 148 -7.69 -6.36 -5.80
CA ILE A 148 -9.03 -6.91 -6.00
C ILE A 148 -10.04 -5.83 -6.45
N SER A 149 -9.74 -4.56 -6.17
CA SER A 149 -10.53 -3.42 -6.65
C SER A 149 -9.63 -2.21 -6.92
N ASP A 150 -9.81 -1.62 -8.09
CA ASP A 150 -9.15 -0.40 -8.54
C ASP A 150 -10.20 0.68 -8.77
N THR A 151 -10.03 1.83 -8.16
CA THR A 151 -10.81 3.03 -8.47
C THR A 151 -9.86 4.18 -8.78
N THR A 152 -9.95 4.66 -10.01
CA THR A 152 -9.10 5.71 -10.53
C THR A 152 -9.95 6.89 -11.00
N THR A 153 -9.60 8.10 -10.59
CA THR A 153 -10.23 9.35 -11.04
C THR A 153 -9.25 10.16 -11.87
N SER A 154 -9.75 10.96 -12.81
CA SER A 154 -8.95 11.97 -13.51
C SER A 154 -9.06 13.31 -12.79
N GLY A 155 -7.93 13.93 -12.47
CA GLY A 155 -7.85 15.36 -12.21
C GLY A 155 -7.88 16.10 -13.54
N GLY A 156 -8.65 17.19 -13.60
CA GLY A 156 -8.66 18.09 -14.76
C GLY A 156 -7.36 18.84 -14.95
#